data_AF-A0A7X1KJ01-F1
#
_entry.id   AF-A0A7X1KJ01-F1
#
_cell.length_a   1.000
_cell.length_b   1.000
_cell.length_c   1.000
_cell.angle_alpha   90.00
_cell.angle_beta   90.00
_cell.angle_gamma   90.00
#
_symmetry.space_group_name_H-M   'P 1'
#
loop_
_entity.id
_entity.type
_entity.pdbx_description
1 polymer ?
#
loop_
_entity_poly.entity_id
_entity_poly.type
_entity_poly.pdbx_seq_one_letter_code
_entity_poly.pdbx_strand_id
1 'polypeptide(L)' 'MLASYLWIGLCAILVLLDLWAINSVWRSDNSSGSKALWTALVVLLPVLGLVLWGVLGPRGVTQGPSSPEHSKG' A
#
# COMPACT_ATOMS: atom_id res chain seq x y z
N MET A 1 -8.01 9.20 31.29
CA MET A 1 -8.86 8.11 30.77
C MET A 1 -9.22 8.35 29.30
N LEU A 2 -9.93 9.43 28.93
CA LEU A 2 -10.30 9.72 27.53
C LEU A 2 -9.11 9.77 26.55
N ALA A 3 -8.07 10.55 26.88
CA ALA A 3 -6.90 10.71 26.02
C ALA A 3 -6.20 9.36 25.71
N SER A 4 -6.19 8.45 26.67
CA SER A 4 -5.61 7.11 26.50
C SER A 4 -6.36 6.30 25.44
N TYR A 5 -7.70 6.36 25.43
CA TYR A 5 -8.51 5.70 24.41
C TYR A 5 -8.33 6.31 23.02
N LEU A 6 -8.15 7.64 22.93
CA LEU A 6 -7.86 8.31 21.66
C LEU A 6 -6.52 7.84 21.07
N TRP A 7 -5.47 7.73 21.89
CA TRP A 7 -4.18 7.21 21.46
C TRP A 7 -4.24 5.75 20.98
N ILE A 8 -4.99 4.91 21.69
CA ILE A 8 -5.20 3.51 21.27
C ILE A 8 -5.93 3.44 19.93
N GLY A 9 -7.00 4.24 19.75
CA GLY A 9 -7.72 4.32 18.49
C GLY A 9 -6.84 4.78 17.34
N LEU A 10 -6.00 5.79 17.57
CA LEU A 10 -5.06 6.29 16.56
C LEU A 10 -4.04 5.22 16.14
N CYS A 11 -3.44 4.52 17.11
CA CYS A 11 -2.51 3.42 16.82
C CYS A 11 -3.19 2.29 16.04
N ALA A 12 -4.43 1.93 16.41
CA ALA A 12 -5.19 0.91 15.68
C ALA A 12 -5.44 1.32 14.22
N ILE A 13 -5.81 2.58 13.99
CA ILE A 13 -6.01 3.12 12.63
C ILE A 13 -4.69 3.09 11.85
N LEU A 14 -3.57 3.52 12.45
CA LEU A 14 -2.27 3.48 11.79
C LEU A 14 -1.90 2.07 11.33
N VAL A 15 -2.07 1.07 12.20
CA VAL A 15 -1.78 -0.34 11.85
C VAL A 15 -2.69 -0.82 10.72
N LEU A 16 -3.98 -0.46 10.70
CA LEU A 16 -4.89 -0.80 9.61
C LEU A 16 -4.45 -0.17 8.28
N LEU A 17 -3.97 1.08 8.31
CA LEU A 17 -3.42 1.74 7.14
C LEU A 17 -2.13 1.06 6.67
N ASP A 18 -1.22 0.67 7.58
CA ASP A 18 0.00 -0.06 7.23
C ASP A 18 -0.32 -1.38 6.52
N LEU A 19 -1.27 -2.16 7.06
CA LEU A 19 -1.73 -3.39 6.43
C LEU A 19 -2.33 -3.15 5.04
N TRP A 20 -3.08 -2.07 4.87
CA TRP A 20 -3.62 -1.67 3.57
C TRP A 20 -2.51 -1.30 2.57
N ALA A 21 -1.53 -0.52 3.00
CA ALA A 21 -0.36 -0.14 2.19
C ALA A 21 0.42 -1.38 1.75
N ILE A 22 0.72 -2.30 2.68
CA ILE A 22 1.39 -3.56 2.38
C ILE A 22 0.56 -4.36 1.37
N ASN A 23 -0.73 -4.58 1.61
CA ASN A 23 -1.58 -5.31 0.66
C ASN A 23 -1.57 -4.67 -0.75
N SER A 24 -1.55 -3.35 -0.84
CA SER A 24 -1.43 -2.64 -2.11
C SER A 24 -0.09 -2.87 -2.81
N VAL A 25 1.03 -2.84 -2.07
CA VAL A 25 2.37 -3.17 -2.59
C VAL A 25 2.38 -4.59 -3.17
N TRP A 26 1.81 -5.55 -2.45
CA TRP A 26 1.81 -6.96 -2.86
C TRP A 26 0.94 -7.23 -4.08
N ARG A 27 -0.16 -6.48 -4.24
CA ARG A 27 -1.01 -6.48 -5.44
C ARG A 27 -0.39 -5.84 -6.68
N SER A 28 0.70 -5.08 -6.55
CA SER A 28 1.33 -4.44 -7.70
C SER A 28 2.13 -5.44 -8.57
N ASP A 29 2.29 -5.15 -9.85
CA ASP A 29 3.14 -5.93 -10.79
C ASP A 29 4.65 -5.62 -10.65
N ASN A 30 5.07 -5.08 -9.50
CA ASN A 30 6.48 -4.79 -9.25
C ASN A 30 7.29 -6.05 -8.94
N SER A 31 8.61 -5.96 -9.14
CA SER A 31 9.54 -7.03 -8.79
C SER A 31 9.50 -7.36 -7.29
N SER A 32 9.81 -8.61 -6.94
CA SER A 32 9.81 -9.08 -5.54
C SER A 32 10.73 -8.25 -4.63
N GLY A 33 11.87 -7.77 -5.15
CA GLY A 33 12.79 -6.90 -4.41
C GLY A 33 12.19 -5.53 -4.08
N SER A 34 11.45 -4.93 -5.03
CA SER A 34 10.75 -3.66 -4.79
C SER A 34 9.63 -3.83 -3.76
N LYS A 35 8.86 -4.93 -3.85
CA LYS A 35 7.82 -5.26 -2.86
C LYS A 35 8.39 -5.42 -1.45
N ALA A 36 9.51 -6.13 -1.33
CA ALA A 36 10.18 -6.33 -0.04
C ALA A 36 10.70 -5.01 0.54
N LEU A 37 11.32 -4.16 -0.28
CA LEU A 37 11.81 -2.84 0.16
C LEU A 37 10.66 -1.96 0.67
N TRP A 38 9.57 -1.85 -0.10
CA TRP A 38 8.41 -1.06 0.30
C TRP A 38 7.73 -1.61 1.57
N THR A 39 7.61 -2.94 1.68
CA THR A 39 7.06 -3.58 2.89
C THR A 39 7.94 -3.28 4.10
N ALA A 40 9.26 -3.42 3.98
CA ALA A 40 10.20 -3.13 5.05
C ALA A 40 10.16 -1.66 5.48
N LEU A 41 10.05 -0.74 4.51
CA LEU A 41 9.96 0.69 4.76
C LEU A 41 8.69 1.06 5.53
N VAL A 42 7.54 0.50 5.16
CA VAL A 42 6.27 0.69 5.89
C VAL A 42 6.34 0.09 7.30
N VAL A 43 6.85 -1.13 7.46
CA VAL A 43 6.88 -1.81 8.78
C VAL A 43 7.89 -1.17 9.76
N LEU A 44 9.07 -0.78 9.28
CA LEU A 44 10.11 -0.18 10.14
C LEU A 44 9.80 1.27 10.51
N LEU A 45 9.12 1.99 9.63
CA LEU A 45 8.78 3.38 9.78
C LEU A 45 7.29 3.57 9.48
N PRO A 46 6.37 3.20 10.38
CA PRO A 46 4.93 3.17 10.09
C PRO A 46 4.42 4.51 9.55
N VAL A 47 4.65 5.60 10.27
CA VAL A 47 4.14 6.92 9.84
C VAL A 47 4.84 7.42 8.56
N LEU A 48 6.17 7.43 8.53
CA LEU A 48 6.92 7.95 7.38
C LEU A 48 6.78 7.05 6.15
N GLY A 49 6.81 5.74 6.35
CA GLY A 49 6.71 4.73 5.32
C GLY A 49 5.34 4.75 4.66
N LEU A 50 4.27 4.94 5.45
CA LEU A 50 2.93 5.11 4.92
C LEU A 50 2.77 6.40 4.11
N VAL A 51 3.37 7.50 4.56
CA VAL A 51 3.38 8.77 3.82
C VAL A 51 4.14 8.63 2.50
N LEU A 52 5.36 8.07 2.54
CA LEU A 52 6.18 7.85 1.35
C LEU A 52 5.50 6.92 0.35
N TRP A 53 4.90 5.84 0.85
CA TRP A 53 4.13 4.92 0.01
C TRP A 53 2.86 5.60 -0.55
N GLY A 54 2.20 6.48 0.18
CA GLY A 54 1.05 7.23 -0.33
C GLY A 54 1.38 8.08 -1.57
N VAL A 55 2.60 8.66 -1.59
CA VAL A 55 3.08 9.55 -2.66
C VAL A 55 3.77 8.79 -3.79
N LEU A 56 4.67 7.86 -3.47
CA LEU A 56 5.58 7.19 -4.41
C LEU A 56 5.35 5.68 -4.49
N GLY A 57 4.46 5.15 -3.67
CA GLY A 57 4.27 3.72 -3.50
C GLY A 57 3.72 3.05 -4.76
N PRO A 58 4.11 1.79 -4.98
CA PRO A 58 3.69 1.03 -6.15
C PRO A 58 2.19 0.80 -6.09
N ARG A 59 1.46 1.31 -7.08
CA ARG A 59 0.03 1.03 -7.26
C ARG A 59 -0.12 -0.05 -8.31
N GLY A 60 -0.99 -1.03 -8.06
CA GLY A 60 -1.31 -2.05 -9.06
C GLY A 60 -1.98 -1.40 -10.26
N VAL A 61 -1.32 -1.46 -11.42
CA VAL A 61 -1.95 -1.09 -12.69
C VAL A 61 -2.73 -2.31 -13.16
N THR A 62 -4.06 -2.24 -13.10
CA THR A 62 -4.89 -3.25 -13.77
C THR A 62 -4.65 -3.11 -15.27
N GLN A 63 -3.89 -4.04 -15.84
CA GLN A 63 -3.80 -4.17 -17.30
C GLN A 63 -5.23 -4.42 -17.80
N GLY A 64 -5.77 -3.49 -18.60
CA GLY A 64 -7.09 -3.67 -19.20
C GLY A 64 -7.11 -4.94 -20.08
N PRO A 65 -8.26 -5.62 -20.22
CA PRO A 65 -8.34 -6.82 -21.05
C PRO A 65 -7.91 -6.49 -22.47
N SER A 66 -6.72 -6.94 -22.88
CA SER A 66 -6.22 -6.79 -24.24
C SER A 66 -6.94 -7.80 -25.13
N SER A 67 -8.19 -7.53 -25.48
CA SER A 67 -8.93 -8.33 -26.45
C SER A 67 -8.58 -7.89 -27.88
N PRO A 68 -8.10 -8.80 -28.74
CA PRO A 68 -7.90 -8.52 -30.17
C PRO A 68 -9.21 -8.22 -30.93
N GLU A 69 -10.37 -8.51 -30.34
CA GLU A 69 -11.68 -8.33 -30.99
C GLU A 69 -12.11 -6.86 -31.07
N HIS A 70 -11.59 -5.98 -30.20
CA HIS A 70 -11.92 -4.55 -30.18
C HIS A 70 -11.11 -3.72 -31.20
N SER A 71 -10.26 -4.37 -32.01
CA SER A 71 -9.41 -3.71 -33.02
C SER A 71 -9.90 -3.84 -34.46
N LYS A 72 -11.09 -4.44 -34.70
CA LYS A 72 -11.67 -4.53 -36.04
C LYS A 72 -12.66 -3.39 -36.29
N GLY A 73 -12.12 -2.26 -36.75
CA GLY A 73 -12.83 -1.22 -37.50
C GLY A 73 -12.30 -1.17 -38.92
#